data_AF-A0A0G0CF38-F1
#
_entry.id   AF-A0A0G0CF38-F1
#
_cell.length_a   1.000
_cell.length_b   1.000
_cell.length_c   1.000
_cell.angle_alpha   90.00
_cell.angle_beta   90.00
_cell.angle_gamma   90.00
#
_symmetry.space_group_name_H-M   'P 1'
#
loop_
_entity.id
_entity.type
_entity.pdbx_description
1 polymer ?
#
loop_
_entity_poly.entity_id
_entity_poly.type
_entity_poly.pdbx_seq_one_letter_code
_entity_poly.pdbx_strand_id
1 'polypeptide(L)'
;MNTILRTLLYEWKDRIFPSIIERDTHLDTSHQPGTNNATVITGFRRVGKTYMLYEAIEKLLETYSRDEVMYINFEDERIITPTTDLLTDLIPEIQAVYGKKPKYLFLDELQLIPNWSKWVRRILDTESIQIFITGSSSKMSSAELPTELRGRAWEVKISLRKR
;
A
#
# COMPACT_ATOMS: atom_id res chain seq x y z
N MET A 1 4.13 10.52 -19.10
CA MET A 1 5.18 9.61 -18.56
C MET A 1 5.67 10.22 -17.28
N ASN A 2 5.49 9.51 -16.16
CA ASN A 2 5.64 10.09 -14.84
C ASN A 2 7.06 9.81 -14.31
N THR A 3 7.96 10.79 -14.46
CA THR A 3 9.39 10.62 -14.13
C THR A 3 9.61 10.27 -12.66
N ILE A 4 8.82 10.84 -11.73
CA ILE A 4 8.99 10.55 -10.30
C ILE A 4 8.63 9.09 -9.98
N LEU A 5 7.52 8.57 -10.52
CA LEU A 5 7.16 7.16 -10.31
C LEU A 5 8.27 6.23 -10.79
N ARG A 6 8.87 6.49 -11.95
CA ARG A 6 9.99 5.67 -12.44
C ARG A 6 11.17 5.68 -11.49
N THR A 7 11.57 6.85 -11.00
CA THR A 7 12.64 6.96 -10.02
C THR A 7 12.35 6.11 -8.78
N LEU A 8 11.15 6.24 -8.21
CA LEU A 8 10.72 5.45 -7.05
C LEU A 8 10.73 3.94 -7.33
N LEU A 9 10.29 3.53 -8.52
CA LEU A 9 10.29 2.12 -8.94
C LEU A 9 11.72 1.59 -9.15
N TYR A 10 12.65 2.39 -9.70
CA TYR A 10 14.05 1.95 -9.80
C TYR A 10 14.68 1.79 -8.42
N GLU A 11 14.46 2.74 -7.50
CA GLU A 11 14.96 2.65 -6.13
C GLU A 11 14.36 1.47 -5.34
N TRP A 12 13.13 1.07 -5.66
CA TRP A 12 12.49 -0.09 -5.06
C TRP A 12 13.28 -1.39 -5.28
N LYS A 13 13.96 -1.54 -6.43
CA LYS A 13 14.73 -2.74 -6.77
C LYS A 13 15.79 -3.07 -5.73
N ASP A 14 16.48 -2.05 -5.23
CA ASP A 14 17.62 -2.19 -4.34
C ASP A 14 17.30 -1.78 -2.89
N ARG A 15 16.02 -1.55 -2.58
CA ARG A 15 15.61 -1.08 -1.25
C ARG A 15 15.92 -2.10 -0.16
N ILE A 16 16.66 -1.66 0.85
CA ILE A 16 16.93 -2.42 2.08
C ILE A 16 15.95 -1.95 3.15
N PHE A 17 15.30 -2.89 3.83
CA PHE A 17 14.40 -2.57 4.94
C PHE A 17 15.20 -2.45 6.25
N PRO A 18 14.80 -1.54 7.16
CA PRO A 18 15.40 -1.48 8.48
C PRO A 18 15.11 -2.78 9.24
N SER A 19 16.04 -3.22 10.10
CA SER A 19 15.84 -4.38 10.97
C SER A 19 14.52 -4.25 11.73
N ILE A 20 13.58 -5.15 11.45
CA ILE A 20 12.24 -5.12 12.03
C ILE A 20 12.32 -5.70 13.43
N ILE A 21 11.85 -4.93 14.42
CA ILE A 21 11.63 -5.45 15.77
C ILE A 21 10.34 -6.27 15.72
N GLU A 22 10.42 -7.54 16.13
CA GLU A 22 9.28 -8.46 16.22
C GLU A 22 8.10 -7.81 16.97
N ARG A 23 6.89 -7.91 16.41
CA ARG A 23 5.67 -7.30 16.96
C ARG A 23 4.59 -8.34 17.17
N ASP A 24 3.79 -8.17 18.23
CA ASP A 24 2.62 -9.02 18.51
C ASP A 24 1.52 -9.01 17.43
N THR A 25 1.56 -8.07 16.48
CA THR A 25 0.53 -7.90 15.46
C THR A 25 1.15 -7.97 14.08
N HIS A 26 0.73 -8.97 13.31
CA HIS A 26 1.19 -9.23 11.96
C HIS A 26 0.05 -9.02 10.97
N LEU A 27 0.39 -8.57 9.75
CA LEU A 27 -0.55 -8.54 8.65
C LEU A 27 -0.74 -9.94 8.08
N ASP A 28 -1.98 -10.30 7.83
CA ASP A 28 -2.27 -11.52 7.08
C ASP A 28 -1.87 -11.32 5.62
N THR A 29 -0.79 -11.99 5.22
CA THR A 29 -0.28 -12.03 3.85
C THR A 29 -0.71 -13.30 3.11
N SER A 30 -1.51 -14.17 3.72
CA SER A 30 -2.03 -15.39 3.09
C SER A 30 -3.07 -15.10 2.00
N HIS A 31 -3.62 -13.88 1.99
CA HIS A 31 -4.54 -13.43 0.97
C HIS A 31 -3.89 -13.50 -0.41
N GLN A 32 -4.42 -14.38 -1.25
CA GLN A 32 -3.95 -14.53 -2.62
C GLN A 32 -4.40 -13.34 -3.49
N PRO A 33 -3.62 -12.97 -4.51
CA PRO A 33 -4.06 -12.01 -5.51
C PRO A 33 -5.42 -12.42 -6.11
N GLY A 34 -6.34 -11.45 -6.23
CA GLY A 34 -7.68 -11.71 -6.76
C GLY A 34 -8.76 -12.04 -5.71
N THR A 35 -8.48 -11.89 -4.42
CA THR A 35 -9.50 -12.00 -3.35
C THR A 35 -10.48 -10.82 -3.31
N ASN A 36 -10.36 -9.86 -4.23
CA ASN A 36 -11.23 -8.68 -4.42
C ASN A 36 -11.41 -7.78 -3.19
N ASN A 37 -10.58 -7.96 -2.15
CA ASN A 37 -10.58 -7.18 -0.92
C ASN A 37 -9.19 -6.57 -0.66
N ALA A 38 -9.16 -5.29 -0.31
CA ALA A 38 -7.94 -4.62 0.16
C ALA A 38 -7.76 -4.80 1.68
N THR A 39 -6.53 -4.89 2.14
CA THR A 39 -6.21 -4.79 3.58
C THR A 39 -5.90 -3.34 3.92
N VAL A 40 -6.71 -2.71 4.76
CA VAL A 40 -6.58 -1.29 5.12
C VAL A 40 -6.15 -1.16 6.58
N ILE A 41 -5.01 -0.52 6.81
CA ILE A 41 -4.36 -0.42 8.10
C ILE A 41 -4.46 1.02 8.58
N THR A 42 -5.28 1.24 9.60
CA THR A 42 -5.53 2.57 10.15
C THR A 42 -4.94 2.69 11.55
N GLY A 43 -4.43 3.87 11.88
CA GLY A 43 -3.89 4.12 13.21
C GLY A 43 -3.36 5.55 13.38
N PHE A 44 -3.05 5.93 14.61
CA PHE A 44 -2.41 7.21 14.89
C PHE A 44 -1.03 7.31 14.21
N ARG A 45 -0.53 8.53 14.02
CA ARG A 45 0.85 8.72 13.55
C ARG A 45 1.82 8.10 14.53
N ARG A 46 2.92 7.53 14.02
CA ARG A 46 4.01 6.90 14.79
C ARG A 46 3.66 5.62 15.56
N VAL A 47 2.55 4.93 15.23
CA VAL A 47 2.23 3.60 15.79
C VAL A 47 2.99 2.45 15.13
N GLY A 48 3.70 2.71 14.02
CA GLY A 48 4.50 1.71 13.30
C GLY A 48 3.79 1.00 12.15
N LYS A 49 2.77 1.62 11.52
CA LYS A 49 2.07 1.07 10.35
C LYS A 49 3.02 0.67 9.21
N THR A 50 3.95 1.56 8.86
CA THR A 50 4.97 1.33 7.83
C THR A 50 5.85 0.12 8.15
N TYR A 51 6.20 -0.09 9.42
CA TYR A 51 6.98 -1.27 9.83
C TYR A 51 6.21 -2.57 9.64
N MET A 52 4.88 -2.57 9.88
CA MET A 52 4.05 -3.74 9.57
C MET A 52 3.96 -4.02 8.07
N LEU A 53 3.93 -2.99 7.21
CA LEU A 53 4.03 -3.21 5.77
C LEU A 53 5.37 -3.83 5.40
N TYR A 54 6.48 -3.36 5.97
CA TYR A 54 7.81 -3.92 5.69
C TYR A 54 7.89 -5.39 6.09
N GLU A 55 7.36 -5.77 7.25
CA GLU A 55 7.34 -7.16 7.69
C GLU A 55 6.55 -8.05 6.73
N ALA A 56 5.37 -7.58 6.31
CA ALA A 56 4.55 -8.27 5.33
C ALA A 56 5.25 -8.41 3.97
N ILE A 57 5.95 -7.37 3.53
CA ILE A 57 6.75 -7.36 2.30
C ILE A 57 7.89 -8.37 2.40
N GLU A 58 8.69 -8.34 3.48
CA GLU A 58 9.81 -9.26 3.66
C GLU A 58 9.36 -10.71 3.58
N LYS A 59 8.26 -11.05 4.28
CA LYS A 59 7.66 -12.38 4.21
C LYS A 59 7.20 -12.77 2.80
N LEU A 60 6.60 -11.84 2.04
CA LEU A 60 6.22 -12.12 0.65
C LEU A 60 7.43 -12.29 -0.26
N LEU A 61 8.52 -11.56 -0.01
CA LEU A 61 9.76 -11.65 -0.78
C LEU A 61 10.51 -12.98 -0.58
N GLU A 62 10.15 -13.79 0.43
CA GLU A 62 10.63 -15.17 0.56
C GLU A 62 10.09 -16.09 -0.55
N THR A 63 8.95 -15.73 -1.16
CA THR A 63 8.25 -16.55 -2.16
C THR A 63 8.12 -15.86 -3.53
N TYR A 64 7.93 -14.54 -3.53
CA TYR A 64 7.68 -13.73 -4.73
C TYR A 64 8.84 -12.79 -5.01
N SER A 65 9.07 -12.47 -6.27
CA SER A 65 10.12 -11.52 -6.63
C SER A 65 9.70 -10.07 -6.37
N ARG A 66 10.67 -9.16 -6.21
CA ARG A 66 10.43 -7.72 -6.00
C ARG A 66 9.64 -7.06 -7.12
N ASP A 67 9.65 -7.63 -8.31
CA ASP A 67 8.84 -7.14 -9.44
C ASP A 67 7.36 -7.58 -9.34
N GLU A 68 7.03 -8.51 -8.44
CA GLU A 68 5.67 -8.95 -8.11
C GLU A 68 5.13 -8.30 -6.84
N VAL A 69 6.01 -7.82 -5.96
CA VAL A 69 5.69 -7.15 -4.69
C VAL A 69 6.14 -5.70 -4.77
N MET A 70 5.20 -4.75 -4.88
CA MET A 70 5.50 -3.33 -5.04
C MET A 70 5.12 -2.53 -3.80
N TYR A 71 5.92 -1.52 -3.46
CA TYR A 71 5.64 -0.58 -2.38
C TYR A 71 5.86 0.85 -2.84
N ILE A 72 4.93 1.74 -2.49
CA ILE A 72 5.03 3.19 -2.70
C ILE A 72 4.64 3.90 -1.42
N ASN A 73 5.43 4.92 -1.05
CA ASN A 73 5.12 5.84 0.04
C ASN A 73 4.67 7.18 -0.53
N PHE A 74 3.44 7.61 -0.25
CA PHE A 74 2.92 8.89 -0.71
C PHE A 74 3.32 10.09 0.17
N GLU A 75 4.03 9.88 1.30
CA GLU A 75 4.71 10.93 2.06
C GLU A 75 6.13 11.24 1.54
N ASP A 76 6.62 10.59 0.48
CA ASP A 76 7.92 10.90 -0.14
C ASP A 76 7.97 12.37 -0.59
N GLU A 77 8.98 13.13 -0.15
CA GLU A 77 9.06 14.57 -0.33
C GLU A 77 9.21 15.00 -1.80
N ARG A 78 9.61 14.07 -2.67
CA ARG A 78 9.72 14.30 -4.12
C ARG A 78 8.35 14.26 -4.80
N ILE A 79 7.33 13.72 -4.13
CA ILE A 79 5.93 13.80 -4.54
C ILE A 79 5.37 15.15 -4.07
N ILE A 80 5.68 16.21 -4.81
CA ILE A 80 5.34 17.61 -4.45
C ILE A 80 3.83 17.79 -4.26
N THR A 81 3.01 17.13 -5.08
CA THR A 81 1.56 17.15 -4.96
C THR A 81 1.01 15.75 -5.28
N PRO A 82 0.53 15.02 -4.27
CA PRO A 82 -0.12 13.73 -4.47
C PRO A 82 -1.44 13.95 -5.21
N THR A 83 -1.52 13.56 -6.49
CA THR A 83 -2.72 13.70 -7.33
C THR A 83 -3.34 12.35 -7.68
N THR A 84 -4.62 12.35 -8.06
CA THR A 84 -5.28 11.14 -8.59
C THR A 84 -4.61 10.64 -9.88
N ASP A 85 -4.01 11.53 -10.68
CA ASP A 85 -3.28 11.17 -11.90
C ASP A 85 -2.02 10.35 -11.58
N LEU A 86 -1.27 10.73 -10.54
CA LEU A 86 -0.13 9.95 -10.05
C LEU A 86 -0.53 8.50 -9.73
N LEU A 87 -1.65 8.32 -9.05
CA LEU A 87 -2.15 6.99 -8.70
C LEU A 87 -2.66 6.23 -9.94
N THR A 88 -3.25 6.94 -10.90
CA THR A 88 -3.72 6.36 -12.17
C THR A 88 -2.55 5.85 -13.02
N ASP A 89 -1.43 6.56 -13.04
CA ASP A 89 -0.21 6.20 -13.77
C ASP A 89 0.58 5.04 -13.11
N LEU A 90 0.33 4.74 -11.84
CA LEU A 90 1.15 3.80 -11.05
C LEU A 90 1.26 2.40 -11.66
N ILE A 91 0.13 1.73 -11.94
CA ILE A 91 0.15 0.36 -12.49
C ILE A 91 0.74 0.33 -13.92
N PRO A 92 0.35 1.24 -14.84
CA PRO A 92 0.99 1.34 -16.14
C PRO A 92 2.51 1.54 -16.07
N GLU A 93 3.01 2.40 -15.18
CA GLU A 93 4.45 2.63 -15.03
C GLU A 93 5.15 1.41 -14.40
N ILE A 94 4.55 0.71 -13.44
CA ILE A 94 5.06 -0.58 -12.94
C ILE A 94 5.19 -1.58 -14.11
N GLN A 95 4.13 -1.74 -14.91
CA GLN A 95 4.13 -2.65 -16.05
C GLN A 95 5.18 -2.26 -17.09
N ALA A 96 5.40 -0.96 -17.32
CA ALA A 96 6.42 -0.47 -18.24
C ALA A 96 7.85 -0.75 -17.74
N VAL A 97 8.10 -0.62 -16.43
CA VAL A 97 9.44 -0.82 -15.83
C VAL A 97 9.79 -2.30 -15.66
N TYR A 98 8.80 -3.14 -15.35
CA TYR A 98 9.00 -4.54 -14.98
C TYR A 98 8.44 -5.56 -15.98
N GLY A 99 7.76 -5.09 -17.03
CA GLY A 99 7.17 -5.95 -18.06
C GLY A 99 5.89 -6.68 -17.65
N LYS A 100 5.44 -6.53 -16.40
CA LYS A 100 4.24 -7.17 -15.85
C LYS A 100 3.60 -6.32 -14.75
N LYS A 101 2.31 -6.55 -14.49
CA LYS A 101 1.61 -5.97 -13.33
C LYS A 101 2.08 -6.66 -12.04
N PRO A 102 2.04 -5.97 -10.89
CA PRO A 102 2.40 -6.59 -9.62
C PRO A 102 1.33 -7.58 -9.18
N LYS A 103 1.69 -8.53 -8.32
CA LYS A 103 0.73 -9.39 -7.60
C LYS A 103 0.28 -8.74 -6.29
N TYR A 104 1.19 -8.03 -5.63
CA TYR A 104 0.98 -7.37 -4.34
C TYR A 104 1.38 -5.90 -4.44
N LEU A 105 0.52 -5.01 -3.97
CA LEU A 105 0.74 -3.57 -4.00
C LEU A 105 0.51 -2.97 -2.62
N PHE A 106 1.58 -2.43 -2.03
CA PHE A 106 1.61 -1.76 -0.75
C PHE A 106 1.64 -0.25 -0.94
N LEU A 107 0.62 0.44 -0.42
CA LEU A 107 0.38 1.87 -0.60
C LEU A 107 0.39 2.55 0.77
N ASP A 108 1.52 3.17 1.11
CA ASP A 108 1.73 3.84 2.40
C ASP A 108 1.23 5.29 2.36
N GLU A 109 0.46 5.69 3.36
CA GLU A 109 -0.16 7.02 3.50
C GLU A 109 -1.02 7.42 2.28
N LEU A 110 -1.72 6.46 1.68
CA LEU A 110 -2.53 6.62 0.47
C LEU A 110 -3.62 7.69 0.61
N GLN A 111 -4.10 7.96 1.83
CA GLN A 111 -5.11 8.99 2.08
C GLN A 111 -4.65 10.42 1.75
N LEU A 112 -3.37 10.62 1.42
CA LEU A 112 -2.87 11.89 0.87
C LEU A 112 -3.32 12.14 -0.56
N ILE A 113 -3.68 11.08 -1.30
CA ILE A 113 -4.15 11.17 -2.69
C ILE A 113 -5.67 11.40 -2.71
N PRO A 114 -6.19 12.46 -3.36
CA PRO A 114 -7.62 12.64 -3.54
C PRO A 114 -8.25 11.48 -4.33
N ASN A 115 -9.51 11.13 -4.01
CA ASN A 115 -10.29 10.10 -4.71
C ASN A 115 -9.66 8.69 -4.74
N TRP A 116 -8.70 8.40 -3.87
CA TRP A 116 -7.99 7.12 -3.84
C TRP A 116 -8.93 5.91 -3.67
N SER A 117 -10.03 6.05 -2.93
CA SER A 117 -10.96 4.94 -2.65
C SER A 117 -11.62 4.40 -3.92
N LYS A 118 -12.03 5.30 -4.83
CA LYS A 118 -12.57 4.95 -6.16
C LYS A 118 -11.53 4.24 -7.02
N TRP A 119 -10.28 4.68 -6.95
CA TRP A 119 -9.20 4.02 -7.66
C TRP A 119 -8.97 2.61 -7.14
N VAL A 120 -8.87 2.42 -5.81
CA VAL A 120 -8.70 1.10 -5.19
C VAL A 120 -9.86 0.19 -5.56
N ARG A 121 -11.09 0.69 -5.46
CA ARG A 121 -12.30 -0.04 -5.84
C ARG A 121 -12.23 -0.54 -7.28
N ARG A 122 -11.86 0.32 -8.22
CA ARG A 122 -11.67 -0.03 -9.63
C ARG A 122 -10.61 -1.12 -9.79
N ILE A 123 -9.45 -1.01 -9.16
CA ILE A 123 -8.38 -2.01 -9.28
C ILE A 123 -8.83 -3.36 -8.71
N LEU A 124 -9.46 -3.39 -7.54
CA LEU A 124 -10.00 -4.62 -6.95
C LEU A 124 -11.04 -5.32 -7.83
N ASP A 125 -11.79 -4.57 -8.65
CA ASP A 125 -12.80 -5.14 -9.56
C ASP A 125 -12.24 -5.56 -10.92
N THR A 126 -11.08 -5.02 -11.33
CA THR A 126 -10.58 -5.15 -12.71
C THR A 126 -9.24 -5.87 -12.82
N GLU A 127 -8.52 -6.03 -11.72
CA GLU A 127 -7.15 -6.55 -11.71
C GLU A 127 -6.99 -7.64 -10.64
N SER A 128 -6.16 -8.65 -10.93
CA SER A 128 -5.78 -9.68 -9.96
C SER A 128 -4.59 -9.21 -9.09
N ILE A 129 -4.81 -8.12 -8.34
CA ILE A 129 -3.78 -7.49 -7.49
C ILE A 129 -4.28 -7.46 -6.04
N GLN A 130 -3.47 -7.96 -5.11
CA GLN A 130 -3.72 -7.81 -3.68
C GLN A 130 -3.20 -6.45 -3.20
N ILE A 131 -4.07 -5.64 -2.58
CA ILE A 131 -3.74 -4.27 -2.18
C ILE A 131 -3.66 -4.17 -0.65
N PHE A 132 -2.57 -3.61 -0.16
CA PHE A 132 -2.37 -3.22 1.24
C PHE A 132 -2.25 -1.70 1.31
N ILE A 133 -2.99 -1.09 2.23
CA ILE A 133 -3.11 0.37 2.33
C ILE A 133 -2.85 0.76 3.76
N THR A 134 -2.07 1.81 4.01
CA THR A 134 -2.05 2.48 5.31
C THR A 134 -2.65 3.86 5.21
N GLY A 135 -3.12 4.35 6.35
CA GLY A 135 -3.34 5.78 6.52
C GLY A 135 -3.52 6.22 7.95
N SER A 136 -3.20 7.49 8.20
CA SER A 136 -3.39 8.09 9.52
C SER A 136 -4.89 8.30 9.83
N SER A 137 -5.31 7.85 11.01
CA SER A 137 -6.72 7.88 11.42
C SER A 137 -7.34 9.27 11.43
N SER A 138 -6.58 10.35 11.66
CA SER A 138 -7.10 11.73 11.71
C SER A 138 -7.47 12.31 10.34
N LYS A 139 -6.94 11.76 9.23
CA LYS A 139 -7.35 12.10 7.87
C LYS A 139 -8.31 11.08 7.26
N MET A 140 -8.31 9.86 7.79
CA MET A 140 -9.33 8.84 7.50
C MET A 140 -10.51 8.90 8.48
N SER A 141 -10.60 9.96 9.31
CA SER A 141 -11.63 10.07 10.34
C SER A 141 -12.94 10.58 9.76
N SER A 142 -13.78 9.64 9.38
CA SER A 142 -15.14 9.63 9.91
C SER A 142 -15.52 8.19 10.21
N ALA A 143 -14.83 7.58 11.17
CA ALA A 143 -15.12 6.29 11.82
C ALA A 143 -15.29 5.02 10.94
N GLU A 144 -15.31 5.15 9.61
CA GLU A 144 -15.60 4.08 8.66
C GLU A 144 -14.68 4.22 7.43
N LEU A 145 -14.33 3.08 6.84
CA LEU A 145 -13.74 3.02 5.51
C LEU A 145 -14.59 3.83 4.51
N PRO A 146 -13.97 4.45 3.47
CA PRO A 146 -14.72 5.10 2.40
C PRO A 146 -15.86 4.21 1.91
N THR A 147 -17.01 4.80 1.61
CA THR A 147 -18.21 4.05 1.19
C THR A 147 -17.94 3.14 0.01
N GLU A 148 -17.03 3.53 -0.89
CA GLU A 148 -16.62 2.73 -2.05
C GLU A 148 -15.92 1.42 -1.68
N LEU A 149 -15.36 1.30 -0.46
CA LEU A 149 -14.61 0.13 0.01
C LEU A 149 -15.41 -0.74 1.00
N ARG A 150 -16.66 -0.39 1.29
CA ARG A 150 -17.52 -1.22 2.16
C ARG A 150 -17.69 -2.63 1.57
N GLY A 151 -17.41 -3.64 2.39
CA GLY A 151 -17.47 -5.05 1.99
C GLY A 151 -16.36 -5.48 1.00
N ARG A 152 -15.41 -4.58 0.71
CA ARG A 152 -14.29 -4.79 -0.23
C ARG A 152 -12.96 -4.41 0.41
N ALA A 153 -12.95 -4.26 1.72
CA ALA A 153 -11.76 -4.02 2.50
C ALA A 153 -11.86 -4.66 3.89
N TRP A 154 -10.75 -5.22 4.35
CA TRP A 154 -10.55 -5.69 5.72
C TRP A 154 -9.79 -4.62 6.48
N GLU A 155 -10.40 -4.09 7.55
CA GLU A 155 -9.78 -3.04 8.36
C GLU A 155 -8.97 -3.63 9.52
N VAL A 156 -7.69 -3.24 9.61
CA VAL A 156 -6.80 -3.53 10.73
C VAL A 156 -6.52 -2.24 11.48
N LYS A 157 -7.15 -2.05 12.64
CA LYS A 157 -6.97 -0.86 13.50
C LYS A 157 -5.80 -1.06 14.45
N ILE A 158 -4.82 -0.15 14.41
CA ILE A 158 -3.69 -0.11 15.33
C ILE A 158 -3.84 1.05 16.30
N SER A 159 -3.89 0.74 17.59
CA SER A 159 -3.85 1.72 18.67
C SER A 159 -2.50 1.68 19.38
N LEU A 160 -2.08 2.82 19.96
CA LEU A 160 -0.99 2.81 20.93
C LEU A 160 -1.47 1.98 22.12
N ARG A 161 -0.81 0.86 22.41
CA ARG A 161 -0.94 0.24 23.73
C ARG A 161 -0.46 1.27 24.75
N LYS A 162 -1.35 1.71 25.65
CA LYS A 162 -0.90 2.30 26.91
C LYS A 162 -0.10 1.20 27.61
N ARG A 163 1.20 1.42 27.78
CA ARG A 163 2.00 0.65 28.73
C ARG A 163 1.46 0.86 30.12
#